data_AF-A0A958HXH1-F1
#
_entry.id   AF-A0A958HXH1-F1
#
_cell.length_a   1.000
_cell.length_b   1.000
_cell.length_c   1.000
_cell.angle_alpha   90.00
_cell.angle_beta   90.00
_cell.angle_gamma   90.00
#
_symmetry.space_group_name_H-M   'P 1'
#
loop_
_entity.id
_entity.type
_entity.pdbx_description
1 polymer ?
#
loop_
_entity_poly.entity_id
_entity_poly.type
_entity_poly.pdbx_seq_one_letter_code
_entity_poly.pdbx_strand_id
1 'polypeptide(L)' 'MTKRLRVHIQGVVQGVGFRPFIYRLARELQLSGWVQNASRGVLIEVEGTMA' A
#
# COMPACT_ATOMS: atom_id res chain seq x y z
N MET A 1 8.60 -1.18 17.97
CA MET A 1 8.84 -2.44 17.21
C MET A 1 8.42 -2.24 15.78
N THR A 2 9.20 -2.70 14.80
CA THR A 2 8.80 -2.67 13.39
C THR A 2 7.84 -3.82 13.09
N LYS A 3 6.76 -3.54 12.37
CA LYS A 3 5.82 -4.54 11.86
C LYS A 3 5.74 -4.44 10.35
N ARG A 4 5.55 -5.60 9.71
CA ARG A 4 5.25 -5.72 8.28
C ARG A 4 3.85 -6.27 8.10
N LEU A 5 3.08 -5.65 7.20
CA LEU A 5 1.73 -6.06 6.86
C LEU A 5 1.59 -6.21 5.35
N ARG A 6 0.79 -7.20 4.94
CA ARG A 6 0.36 -7.38 3.56
C ARG A 6 -1.13 -7.13 3.46
N VAL A 7 -1.52 -6.21 2.61
CA VAL A 7 -2.92 -5.77 2.42
C VAL A 7 -3.34 -6.10 1.00
N HIS A 8 -4.53 -6.68 0.87
CA HIS A 8 -5.16 -6.92 -0.43
C HIS A 8 -6.46 -6.11 -0.50
N ILE A 9 -6.54 -5.21 -1.47
CA ILE A 9 -7.68 -4.34 -1.68
C ILE A 9 -8.39 -4.78 -2.95
N GLN A 10 -9.69 -5.04 -2.85
CA GLN A 10 -10.54 -5.50 -3.94
C GLN A 10 -11.57 -4.43 -4.31
N GLY A 11 -12.12 -4.51 -5.52
CA GLY A 11 -13.10 -3.54 -6.05
C GLY A 11 -12.52 -2.67 -7.16
N VAL A 12 -13.16 -1.52 -7.43
CA VAL A 12 -12.75 -0.58 -8.49
C VAL A 12 -11.57 0.29 -8.01
N VAL A 13 -10.39 -0.32 -7.97
CA VAL A 13 -9.15 0.31 -7.45
C VAL A 13 -8.02 0.43 -8.48
N GLN A 14 -8.27 0.04 -9.72
CA GLN A 14 -7.31 0.16 -10.83
C GLN A 14 -7.76 1.24 -11.82
N GLY A 15 -6.81 1.97 -12.41
CA GLY A 15 -7.11 3.08 -13.33
C GLY A 15 -7.56 4.39 -12.65
N VAL A 16 -7.73 4.40 -11.32
CA VAL A 16 -8.25 5.55 -10.54
C VAL A 16 -7.15 6.37 -9.84
N GLY A 17 -5.88 6.13 -10.14
CA GLY A 17 -4.77 6.79 -9.45
C GLY A 17 -4.44 6.24 -8.05
N PHE A 18 -4.90 5.01 -7.74
CA PHE A 18 -4.72 4.38 -6.43
C PHE A 18 -3.24 4.18 -6.03
N ARG A 19 -2.38 3.72 -6.95
CA ARG A 19 -0.95 3.52 -6.66
C ARG A 19 -0.23 4.83 -6.29
N PRO A 20 -0.36 5.93 -7.07
CA PRO A 20 0.16 7.23 -6.66
C PRO A 20 -0.35 7.71 -5.29
N PHE A 21 -1.63 7.48 -4.97
CA PHE A 21 -2.19 7.82 -3.66
C PHE A 21 -1.49 7.06 -2.53
N ILE A 22 -1.39 5.73 -2.64
CA ILE A 22 -0.70 4.89 -1.64
C ILE A 22 0.77 5.27 -1.48
N TYR A 23 1.46 5.55 -2.58
CA TYR A 23 2.87 5.97 -2.54
C TYR A 23 3.07 7.27 -1.76
N ARG A 24 2.22 8.29 -1.98
CA ARG A 24 2.29 9.55 -1.22
C ARG A 24 2.00 9.33 0.26
N LEU A 25 0.94 8.60 0.57
CA LEU A 25 0.56 8.28 1.95
C LEU A 25 1.66 7.53 2.70
N ALA A 26 2.28 6.53 2.07
CA ALA A 26 3.40 5.80 2.66
C ALA A 26 4.59 6.72 2.99
N ARG A 27 4.91 7.68 2.10
CA ARG A 27 5.97 8.67 2.36
C ARG A 27 5.63 9.63 3.50
N GLU A 28 4.40 10.12 3.54
CA GLU A 28 3.92 11.02 4.61
C GLU A 28 3.99 10.34 5.99
N LEU A 29 3.68 9.04 6.03
CA LEU A 29 3.72 8.22 7.24
C LEU A 29 5.09 7.58 7.52
N GLN A 30 6.12 7.89 6.72
CA GLN A 30 7.48 7.32 6.84
C GLN A 30 7.49 5.77 6.83
N LEU A 31 6.60 5.18 6.03
CA LEU A 31 6.49 3.73 5.84
C LEU A 31 7.27 3.29 4.60
N SER A 32 7.84 2.10 4.67
CA SER A 32 8.54 1.45 3.55
C SER A 32 7.71 0.30 2.99
N GLY A 33 7.94 -0.07 1.73
CA GLY A 33 7.22 -1.18 1.09
C GLY A 33 6.90 -0.93 -0.38
N TRP A 34 5.86 -1.60 -0.89
CA TRP A 34 5.48 -1.54 -2.30
C TRP A 34 3.97 -1.64 -2.51
N VAL A 35 3.52 -1.14 -3.65
CA VAL A 35 2.12 -1.23 -4.11
C VAL A 35 2.08 -1.69 -5.57
N GLN A 36 1.25 -2.68 -5.87
CA GLN A 36 1.16 -3.30 -7.18
C GLN A 36 -0.30 -3.60 -7.57
N ASN A 37 -0.66 -3.34 -8.83
CA ASN A 37 -1.92 -3.86 -9.37
C ASN A 37 -1.82 -5.38 -9.54
N ALA A 38 -2.81 -6.12 -9.07
CA ALA A 38 -2.92 -7.57 -9.18
C ALA A 38 -4.20 -7.96 -9.94
N SER A 39 -4.35 -9.22 -10.32
CA SER A 39 -5.52 -9.70 -11.10
C SER A 39 -6.86 -9.48 -10.39
N ARG A 40 -6.88 -9.38 -9.04
CA ARG A 40 -8.11 -9.20 -8.24
C ARG A 40 -8.15 -7.89 -7.44
N GLY A 41 -7.35 -6.89 -7.81
CA GLY A 41 -7.32 -5.59 -7.15
C GLY A 41 -5.91 -5.02 -6.99
N VAL A 42 -5.56 -4.58 -5.79
CA VAL A 42 -4.24 -4.01 -5.47
C VAL A 42 -3.63 -4.75 -4.27
N LEU A 43 -2.37 -5.13 -4.39
CA LEU A 43 -1.57 -5.68 -3.30
C LEU A 43 -0.62 -4.61 -2.78
N ILE A 44 -0.53 -4.52 -1.45
CA ILE A 44 0.37 -3.61 -0.75
C ILE A 44 1.15 -4.43 0.25
N GLU A 45 2.46 -4.22 0.31
CA GLU A 45 3.28 -4.59 1.44
C GLU A 45 3.80 -3.32 2.08
N VAL A 46 3.71 -3.24 3.40
CA VAL A 46 4.10 -2.05 4.15
C VAL A 46 4.80 -2.45 5.43
N GLU A 47 5.87 -1.73 5.77
CA GLU A 47 6.65 -1.89 6.97
C GLU A 47 6.84 -0.54 7.67
N GLY A 48 6.70 -0.53 8.99
CA GLY A 48 6.92 0.66 9.80
C GLY A 48 6.95 0.35 11.28
N THR A 49 7.34 1.35 12.06
CA THR A 49 7.33 1.29 13.52
C THR A 49 5.90 1.48 14.01
N MET A 50 5.41 0.57 14.84
CA MET A 50 4.21 0.86 15.63
C MET A 50 4.58 1.85 16.73
N ALA A 51 3.89 2.99 16.74
CA ALA A 51 3.84 3.88 17.90
C ALA A 51 3.13 3.18 19.07
#